data_AF-A0A8A0RQH2-F1
#
_entry.id   AF-A0A8A0RQH2-F1
#
_cell.length_a   1.000
_cell.length_b   1.000
_cell.length_c   1.000
_cell.angle_alpha   90.00
_cell.angle_beta   90.00
_cell.angle_gamma   90.00
#
_symmetry.space_group_name_H-M   'P 1'
#
loop_
_entity.id
_entity.type
_entity.pdbx_description
1 polymer ?
#
loop_
_entity_poly.entity_id
_entity_poly.type
_entity_poly.pdbx_seq_one_letter_code
_entity_poly.pdbx_strand_id
1 'polypeptide(L)'
;MKKKIILKILKSLESESKVPSKEELGLELGEYGEILEIMQHDNLIFGVDIIRGGQGNKVLKVITRDAKITVKGIDYLEKNSK
;
A
#
# COMPACT_ATOMS: atom_id res chain seq x y z
N MET A 1 -8.75 6.87 -9.32
CA MET A 1 -7.90 5.69 -9.62
C MET A 1 -7.22 5.16 -8.36
N LYS A 2 -6.40 5.94 -7.64
CA LYS A 2 -5.69 5.53 -6.41
C LYS A 2 -6.58 4.98 -5.28
N LYS A 3 -7.76 5.55 -5.02
CA LYS A 3 -8.70 5.07 -3.97
C LYS A 3 -9.13 3.61 -4.14
N LYS A 4 -9.39 3.15 -5.38
CA LYS A 4 -9.79 1.75 -5.64
C LYS A 4 -8.65 0.78 -5.33
N ILE A 5 -7.41 1.18 -5.61
CA ILE A 5 -6.21 0.39 -5.29
C ILE A 5 -6.01 0.33 -3.77
N ILE A 6 -6.12 1.46 -3.07
CA ILE A 6 -6.03 1.50 -1.60
C ILE A 6 -7.04 0.53 -0.96
N LEU A 7 -8.30 0.54 -1.42
CA LEU A 7 -9.32 -0.39 -0.93
C LEU A 7 -8.98 -1.85 -1.23
N LYS A 8 -8.43 -2.16 -2.41
CA LYS A 8 -7.96 -3.52 -2.73
C LYS A 8 -6.85 -3.97 -1.79
N ILE A 9 -5.87 -3.11 -1.53
CA ILE A 9 -4.74 -3.41 -0.62
C ILE A 9 -5.26 -3.64 0.80
N LEU A 10 -6.12 -2.75 1.31
CA LEU A 10 -6.70 -2.90 2.66
C LEU A 10 -7.51 -4.18 2.79
N LYS A 11 -8.33 -4.54 1.80
CA LYS A 11 -9.09 -5.80 1.78
C LYS A 11 -8.16 -7.01 1.84
N SER A 12 -7.13 -7.05 0.99
CA SER A 12 -6.20 -8.18 0.95
C SER A 12 -5.37 -8.29 2.24
N LEU A 13 -4.98 -7.17 2.86
CA LEU A 13 -4.34 -7.18 4.17
C LEU A 13 -5.28 -7.70 5.27
N GLU A 14 -6.55 -7.34 5.24
CA GLU A 14 -7.56 -7.81 6.21
C GLU A 14 -7.86 -9.30 6.04
N SER A 15 -8.05 -9.79 4.81
CA SER A 15 -8.46 -11.17 4.55
C SER A 15 -7.31 -12.17 4.44
N GLU A 16 -6.16 -11.75 3.94
CA GLU A 16 -5.04 -12.63 3.58
C GLU A 16 -3.74 -12.28 4.31
N SER A 17 -3.71 -11.19 5.10
CA SER A 17 -2.49 -10.68 5.73
C SER A 17 -1.33 -10.48 4.75
N LYS A 18 -1.66 -10.09 3.50
CA LYS A 18 -0.70 -9.91 2.40
C LYS A 18 -1.00 -8.61 1.65
N VAL A 19 0.06 -7.92 1.23
CA VAL A 19 -0.06 -6.83 0.25
C VAL A 19 0.03 -7.42 -1.17
N PRO A 20 -0.96 -7.16 -2.04
CA PRO A 20 -0.89 -7.56 -3.45
C PRO A 20 0.34 -6.96 -4.13
N SER A 21 0.99 -7.73 -4.99
CA SER A 21 2.14 -7.28 -5.78
C SER A 21 1.76 -6.16 -6.75
N LYS A 22 2.75 -5.44 -7.26
CA LYS A 22 2.53 -4.40 -8.28
C LYS A 22 1.91 -5.00 -9.55
N GLU A 23 2.25 -6.24 -9.90
CA GLU A 23 1.70 -6.98 -11.04
C GLU A 23 0.22 -7.32 -10.82
N GLU A 24 -0.14 -7.81 -9.62
CA GLU A 24 -1.53 -8.10 -9.23
C GLU A 24 -2.42 -6.83 -9.28
N LEU A 25 -1.82 -5.66 -9.10
CA LEU A 25 -2.49 -4.35 -9.15
C LEU A 25 -2.40 -3.67 -10.52
N GLY A 26 -1.58 -4.18 -11.45
CA GLY A 26 -1.33 -3.58 -12.76
C GLY A 26 -0.62 -2.23 -12.68
N LEU A 27 0.34 -2.08 -11.76
CA LEU A 27 1.05 -0.84 -11.47
C LEU A 27 2.54 -0.92 -11.79
N GLU A 28 3.11 0.22 -12.16
CA GLU A 28 4.55 0.41 -12.23
C GLU A 28 5.14 0.55 -10.82
N LEU A 29 6.43 0.21 -10.66
CA LEU A 29 7.10 0.20 -9.34
C LEU A 29 7.05 1.55 -8.63
N GLY A 30 7.21 2.65 -9.39
CA GLY A 30 7.13 4.00 -8.85
C GLY A 30 5.75 4.32 -8.26
N GLU A 31 4.70 4.07 -9.04
CA GLU A 31 3.32 4.31 -8.60
C GLU A 31 2.93 3.41 -7.43
N TYR A 32 3.34 2.14 -7.46
CA TYR A 32 3.12 1.20 -6.37
C TYR A 32 3.76 1.67 -5.06
N GLY A 33 5.02 2.11 -5.11
CA GLY A 33 5.71 2.67 -3.96
C GLY A 33 5.03 3.93 -3.43
N GLU A 34 4.68 4.88 -4.30
CA GLU A 34 3.98 6.11 -3.90
C GLU A 34 2.63 5.84 -3.21
N ILE A 35 1.85 4.87 -3.71
CA ILE A 35 0.57 4.51 -3.09
C ILE A 35 0.79 3.97 -1.68
N LEU A 36 1.75 3.06 -1.50
CA LEU A 36 2.05 2.51 -0.17
C LEU A 36 2.62 3.56 0.78
N GLU A 37 3.40 4.52 0.27
CA GLU A 37 3.90 5.65 1.04
C GLU A 37 2.75 6.52 1.56
N ILE A 38 1.78 6.86 0.69
CA ILE A 38 0.56 7.59 1.08
C ILE A 38 -0.21 6.82 2.15
N MET A 39 -0.38 5.50 1.98
CA MET A 39 -1.11 4.68 2.95
C MET A 39 -0.41 4.63 4.31
N GLN A 40 0.93 4.61 4.36
CA GLN A 40 1.68 4.70 5.61
C GLN A 40 1.61 6.09 6.23
N HIS A 41 1.77 7.15 5.42
CA HIS A 41 1.66 8.53 5.88
C HIS A 41 0.29 8.82 6.50
N ASP A 42 -0.78 8.27 5.90
CA ASP A 42 -2.15 8.42 6.40
C ASP A 42 -2.48 7.43 7.54
N ASN A 43 -1.49 6.64 7.99
CA ASN A 43 -1.62 5.65 9.05
C ASN A 43 -2.72 4.61 8.76
N LEU A 44 -2.91 4.23 7.50
CA LEU A 44 -3.83 3.15 7.10
C LEU A 44 -3.16 1.77 7.21
N ILE A 45 -1.86 1.73 6.97
CA ILE A 45 -1.00 0.54 7.08
C ILE A 45 0.33 0.93 7.74
N PHE A 46 1.10 -0.06 8.17
CA PHE A 46 2.48 0.10 8.62
C PHE A 46 3.32 -1.13 8.21
N GLY A 47 4.65 -1.04 8.34
CA GLY A 47 5.55 -2.17 8.11
C GLY A 47 5.92 -2.37 6.64
N VAL A 48 5.83 -1.32 5.82
CA VAL A 48 6.31 -1.32 4.43
C VAL A 48 7.58 -0.51 4.33
N ASP A 49 8.64 -1.08 3.74
CA ASP A 49 9.86 -0.34 3.44
C ASP A 49 9.90 0.08 1.97
N ILE A 50 10.11 1.37 1.74
CA ILE A 50 10.21 1.97 0.40
C ILE A 50 11.62 2.50 0.25
N ILE A 51 12.42 1.83 -0.56
CA ILE A 51 13.81 2.18 -0.79
C ILE A 51 13.87 3.05 -2.03
N ARG A 52 14.34 4.29 -1.86
CA ARG A 52 14.51 5.28 -2.92
C ARG A 52 15.99 5.59 -3.15
N GLY A 53 16.33 6.05 -4.34
CA GLY A 53 17.70 6.47 -4.64
C GLY A 53 17.91 6.94 -6.08
N GLY A 54 19.17 7.26 -6.40
CA GLY A 54 19.58 7.77 -7.71
C GLY A 54 19.08 9.19 -8.00
N GLN A 55 19.34 9.65 -9.23
CA GLN A 55 18.89 10.97 -9.68
C GLN A 55 17.35 11.02 -9.74
N GLY A 56 16.76 11.99 -9.03
CA GLY A 56 15.31 12.15 -8.93
C GLY A 56 14.63 11.30 -7.86
N ASN A 57 15.40 10.66 -6.95
CA ASN A 57 14.88 9.93 -5.78
C ASN A 57 13.78 8.90 -6.11
N LYS A 58 14.00 8.14 -7.17
CA LYS A 58 13.03 7.16 -7.69
C LYS A 58 12.88 5.99 -6.73
N VAL A 59 11.71 5.36 -6.73
CA VAL A 59 11.49 4.09 -6.02
C VAL A 59 12.33 3.00 -6.68
N LEU A 60 13.27 2.42 -5.93
CA LEU A 60 14.14 1.34 -6.39
C LEU A 60 13.62 -0.03 -5.95
N LYS A 61 12.98 -0.10 -4.78
CA LYS A 61 12.45 -1.34 -4.21
C LYS A 61 11.36 -1.06 -3.19
N VAL A 62 10.41 -1.98 -3.09
CA VAL A 62 9.36 -2.01 -2.06
C VAL A 62 9.41 -3.36 -1.35
N ILE A 63 9.36 -3.38 -0.03
CA ILE A 63 9.34 -4.59 0.81
C ILE A 63 8.07 -4.54 1.67
N THR A 64 7.23 -5.58 1.57
CA THR A 64 5.90 -5.62 2.22
C THR A 64 5.72 -6.80 3.17
N ARG A 65 6.77 -7.55 3.49
CA ARG A 65 6.68 -8.77 4.31
C ARG A 65 6.10 -8.51 5.71
N ASP A 66 6.43 -7.36 6.28
CA ASP A 66 6.04 -6.99 7.65
C ASP A 66 4.81 -6.07 7.66
N ALA A 67 4.14 -5.92 6.50
CA ALA A 67 3.03 -5.00 6.32
C ALA A 67 1.77 -5.46 7.07
N LYS A 68 1.14 -4.52 7.77
CA LYS A 68 -0.08 -4.74 8.55
C LYS A 68 -1.06 -3.59 8.39
N ILE A 69 -2.35 -3.91 8.46
CA ILE A 69 -3.42 -2.91 8.51
C ILE A 69 -3.50 -2.31 9.93
N THR A 70 -3.78 -1.00 10.02
CA THR A 70 -4.02 -0.33 11.31
C THR A 70 -5.51 -0.30 11.66
N VAL A 71 -5.86 0.06 12.89
CA VAL A 71 -7.27 0.35 13.27
C VAL A 71 -7.88 1.40 12.34
N LYS A 72 -7.14 2.47 12.03
CA LYS A 72 -7.62 3.51 11.10
C LYS A 72 -7.80 2.97 9.67
N GLY A 73 -6.98 2.02 9.25
CA GLY A 73 -7.12 1.30 7.99
C GLY A 73 -8.42 0.50 7.92
N ILE A 74 -8.77 -0.21 9.00
CA ILE A 74 -10.03 -0.95 9.14
C ILE A 74 -11.22 0.02 9.06
N ASP A 75 -11.22 1.07 9.88
CA ASP A 75 -12.28 2.09 9.86
C ASP A 75 -12.48 2.71 8.47
N TYR A 76 -11.37 2.98 7.78
CA TYR A 76 -11.40 3.50 6.42
C TYR A 76 -12.04 2.49 5.46
N LEU A 77 -11.65 1.22 5.57
CA LEU A 77 -12.14 0.16 4.71
C LEU A 77 -13.66 -0.04 4.90
N GLU A 78 -14.15 -0.10 6.13
CA GLU A 78 -15.57 -0.26 6.44
C GLU A 78 -16.42 0.90 5.89
N LYS A 79 -15.96 2.15 6.06
CA LYS A 79 -16.66 3.35 5.60
C LYS A 79 -16.75 3.45 4.07
N ASN A 80 -15.84 2.80 3.35
CA ASN A 80 -15.69 2.93 1.90
C ASN A 80 -15.95 1.63 1.13
N SER A 81 -16.35 0.55 1.80
CA SER A 81 -16.69 -0.74 1.17
C SER A 81 -18.19 -0.90 0.86
N LYS A 82 -18.97 0.17 0.96
CA LYS A 82 -20.37 0.23 0.52
C LYS A 82 -20.51 0.46 -0.98
#